data_AF-A0A372J277-F1
#
_entry.id   AF-A0A372J277-F1
#
_cell.length_a   1.000
_cell.length_b   1.000
_cell.length_c   1.000
_cell.angle_alpha   90.00
_cell.angle_beta   90.00
_cell.angle_gamma   90.00
#
_symmetry.space_group_name_H-M   'P 1'
#
loop_
_entity.id
_entity.type
_entity.pdbx_description
1 polymer ?
#
loop_
_entity_poly.entity_id
_entity_poly.type
_entity_poly.pdbx_seq_one_letter_code
_entity_poly.pdbx_strand_id
1 'polypeptide(L)'
;MVGLIPYLRNAYTAGVHPMKLYEYLSSGLSVVATPLQSLTGETVEGLHIHEPADFPTFVRHEIDSFDEAVARQRQEAARGHSWEARLEQVAAVLDRENN
;
A
#
# COMPACT_ATOMS: atom_id res chain seq x y z
N MET A 1 -5.41 -0.95 -14.14
CA MET A 1 -5.92 0.28 -13.47
C MET A 1 -5.03 0.60 -12.27
N VAL A 2 -4.94 1.86 -11.82
CA VAL A 2 -3.96 2.33 -10.81
C VAL A 2 -4.66 3.08 -9.68
N GLY A 3 -4.31 2.78 -8.43
CA GLY A 3 -4.70 3.54 -7.25
C GLY A 3 -3.68 4.64 -6.93
N LEU A 4 -4.15 5.78 -6.41
CA LEU A 4 -3.30 6.92 -6.08
C LEU A 4 -3.36 7.24 -4.59
N ILE A 5 -2.19 7.51 -4.00
CA ILE A 5 -2.04 8.02 -2.63
C ILE A 5 -1.21 9.33 -2.68
N PRO A 6 -1.77 10.43 -3.23
CA PRO A 6 -1.05 11.66 -3.53
C PRO A 6 -1.05 12.63 -2.34
N TYR A 7 -0.67 12.18 -1.15
CA TYR A 7 -0.65 13.06 0.02
C TYR A 7 0.34 14.22 -0.16
N LEU A 8 -0.04 15.41 0.30
CA LEU A 8 0.88 16.52 0.50
C LEU A 8 1.68 16.28 1.79
N ARG A 9 3.01 16.19 1.69
CA ARG A 9 3.87 16.02 2.88
C ARG A 9 3.88 17.29 3.73
N ASN A 10 3.34 17.20 4.93
CA ASN A 10 3.35 18.23 5.96
C ASN A 10 3.30 17.61 7.36
N ALA A 11 3.25 18.44 8.41
CA ALA A 11 3.22 18.00 9.80
C ALA A 11 2.03 17.09 10.13
N TYR A 12 0.87 17.32 9.51
CA TYR A 12 -0.31 16.47 9.69
C TYR A 12 -0.11 15.08 9.07
N THR A 13 0.43 15.01 7.85
CA THR A 13 0.62 13.72 7.15
C THR A 13 1.83 12.93 7.62
N ALA A 14 2.69 13.51 8.46
CA ALA A 14 3.88 12.83 8.98
C ALA A 14 3.54 11.57 9.79
N GLY A 15 2.40 11.59 10.50
CA GLY A 15 1.88 10.45 11.27
C GLY A 15 0.83 9.60 10.55
N VAL A 16 0.55 9.86 9.27
CA VAL A 16 -0.50 9.15 8.53
C VAL A 16 0.05 7.85 7.96
N HIS A 17 -0.63 6.74 8.24
CA HIS A 17 -0.49 5.49 7.49
C HIS A 17 -1.73 5.29 6.59
N PRO A 18 -1.61 5.35 5.26
CA PRO A 18 -2.78 5.32 4.38
C PRO A 18 -3.34 3.91 4.24
N MET A 19 -4.46 3.62 4.91
CA MET A 19 -5.10 2.29 4.85
C MET A 19 -5.55 1.90 3.43
N LYS A 20 -5.85 2.90 2.59
CA LYS A 20 -6.26 2.70 1.20
C LYS A 20 -5.24 1.98 0.33
N LEU A 21 -3.97 1.93 0.78
CA LEU A 21 -2.95 1.07 0.17
C LEU A 21 -3.45 -0.36 0.05
N TYR A 22 -3.92 -0.94 1.16
CA TYR A 22 -4.33 -2.34 1.17
C TYR A 22 -5.64 -2.56 0.42
N GLU A 23 -6.57 -1.61 0.47
CA GLU A 23 -7.82 -1.67 -0.32
C GLU A 23 -7.53 -1.70 -1.84
N TYR A 24 -6.57 -0.90 -2.30
CA TYR A 24 -6.18 -0.88 -3.70
C TYR A 24 -5.47 -2.18 -4.11
N LEU A 25 -4.52 -2.64 -3.30
CA LEU A 25 -3.80 -3.88 -3.58
C LEU A 25 -4.71 -5.11 -3.53
N SER A 26 -5.63 -5.18 -2.56
CA SER A 26 -6.65 -6.25 -2.48
C SER A 26 -7.65 -6.22 -3.62
N SER A 27 -7.79 -5.08 -4.29
CA SER A 27 -8.57 -4.93 -5.52
C SER A 27 -7.73 -5.24 -6.78
N GLY A 28 -6.44 -5.53 -6.64
CA GLY A 28 -5.53 -5.86 -7.74
C GLY A 28 -4.90 -4.65 -8.44
N LEU A 29 -5.08 -3.45 -7.88
CA LEU A 29 -4.52 -2.23 -8.44
C LEU A 29 -3.07 -2.06 -8.00
N SER A 30 -2.18 -1.67 -8.92
CA SER A 30 -0.92 -1.03 -8.53
C SER A 30 -1.22 0.29 -7.82
N VAL A 31 -0.34 0.72 -6.94
CA VAL A 31 -0.48 1.97 -6.18
C VAL A 31 0.71 2.88 -6.43
N VAL A 32 0.45 4.12 -6.85
CA VAL A 32 1.47 5.18 -6.88
C VAL A 32 1.22 6.12 -5.70
N ALA A 33 2.24 6.29 -4.85
CA ALA A 33 2.14 7.02 -3.60
C ALA A 33 3.26 8.05 -3.44
N THR A 34 2.96 9.15 -2.74
CA THR A 34 3.98 10.11 -2.28
C THR A 34 4.91 9.42 -1.25
N PRO A 35 6.18 9.83 -1.09
CA PRO A 35 7.10 9.24 -0.11
C PRO A 35 6.74 9.66 1.32
N LEU A 36 5.68 9.06 1.86
CA LEU A 36 5.27 9.21 3.26
C LEU A 36 6.24 8.44 4.16
N GLN A 37 6.47 8.96 5.37
CA GLN A 37 7.32 8.29 6.35
C GLN A 37 6.83 6.88 6.66
N SER A 38 5.51 6.69 6.77
CA SER A 38 4.89 5.38 7.03
C SER A 38 5.05 4.35 5.90
N LEU A 39 5.41 4.80 4.69
CA LEU A 39 5.59 3.95 3.52
C LEU A 39 7.06 3.78 3.15
N THR A 40 7.94 4.65 3.67
CA THR A 40 9.36 4.62 3.34
C THR A 40 9.99 3.39 3.97
N GLY A 41 10.50 2.48 3.14
CA GLY A 41 11.07 1.19 3.59
C GLY A 41 10.08 0.02 3.57
N GLU A 42 8.80 0.26 3.26
CA GLU A 42 7.84 -0.81 3.01
C GLU A 42 8.14 -1.49 1.68
N THR A 43 8.24 -2.83 1.70
CA THR A 43 8.41 -3.65 0.50
C THR A 43 7.11 -4.40 0.22
N VAL A 44 6.12 -3.67 -0.31
CA VAL A 44 4.83 -4.24 -0.68
C VAL A 44 4.75 -4.35 -2.20
N GLU A 45 4.44 -5.54 -2.71
CA GLU A 45 4.29 -5.77 -4.15
C GLU A 45 3.20 -4.86 -4.73
N GLY A 46 3.51 -4.15 -5.82
CA GLY A 46 2.60 -3.20 -6.46
C GLY A 46 2.53 -1.81 -5.81
N LEU A 47 3.33 -1.52 -4.78
CA LEU A 47 3.53 -0.17 -4.25
C LEU A 47 4.70 0.52 -4.96
N HIS A 48 4.43 1.69 -5.55
CA HIS A 48 5.40 2.52 -6.26
C HIS A 48 5.47 3.89 -5.58
N ILE A 49 6.60 4.19 -4.95
CA ILE A 49 6.80 5.44 -4.20
C ILE A 49 7.60 6.41 -5.06
N HIS A 50 6.98 7.53 -5.42
CA HIS A 50 7.56 8.53 -6.30
C HIS A 50 7.22 9.95 -5.85
N GLU A 51 7.96 10.95 -6.32
CA GLU A 51 7.55 12.33 -6.13
C GLU A 51 6.36 12.67 -7.06
N PRO A 52 5.45 13.59 -6.67
CA PRO A 52 4.25 13.90 -7.46
C PRO A 52 4.53 14.31 -8.91
N ALA A 53 5.69 14.89 -9.19
CA ALA A 53 6.11 15.27 -10.54
C ALA A 53 6.23 14.06 -11.48
N ASP A 54 6.54 12.88 -10.95
CA ASP A 54 6.75 11.66 -11.73
C ASP A 54 5.47 10.83 -11.91
N PHE A 55 4.41 11.15 -11.17
CA PHE A 55 3.16 10.38 -11.17
C PHE A 55 2.59 10.13 -12.57
N PRO A 56 2.49 11.13 -13.47
CA PRO A 56 1.91 10.88 -14.79
C PRO A 56 2.64 9.79 -15.58
N THR A 57 3.97 9.73 -15.45
CA THR A 57 4.81 8.72 -16.12
C THR A 57 4.52 7.33 -15.57
N PHE A 58 4.54 7.15 -14.25
CA PHE A 58 4.32 5.85 -13.62
C PHE A 58 2.87 5.37 -13.73
N VAL A 59 1.90 6.28 -13.63
CA VAL A 59 0.50 5.95 -13.85
C VAL A 59 0.27 5.45 -15.26
N ARG A 60 0.84 6.12 -16.28
CA ARG A 60 0.74 5.67 -17.66
C ARG A 60 1.41 4.31 -17.86
N HIS A 61 2.62 4.15 -17.33
CA HIS A 61 3.33 2.87 -17.37
C HIS A 61 2.47 1.72 -16.81
N GLU A 62 1.93 1.85 -15.60
CA GLU A 62 1.14 0.81 -14.96
C GLU A 62 -0.21 0.53 -15.64
N ILE A 63 -0.77 1.51 -16.36
CA ILE A 63 -1.95 1.31 -17.19
C ILE A 63 -1.58 0.51 -18.45
N ASP A 64 -0.51 0.91 -19.12
CA ASP A 64 -0.07 0.32 -20.39
C ASP A 64 0.51 -1.10 -20.19
N SER A 65 1.12 -1.36 -19.03
CA SER A 65 1.68 -2.66 -18.64
C SER A 65 0.69 -3.53 -17.86
N PHE A 66 -0.59 -3.20 -17.86
CA PHE A 66 -1.60 -3.94 -17.10
C PHE A 66 -1.70 -5.39 -17.59
N ASP A 67 -1.60 -6.32 -16.63
CA ASP A 67 -1.79 -7.75 -16.86
C ASP A 67 -2.71 -8.33 -15.77
N GLU A 68 -3.68 -9.15 -16.19
CA GLU A 68 -4.71 -9.69 -15.30
C GLU A 68 -4.15 -10.75 -14.33
N ALA A 69 -3.14 -11.52 -14.74
CA ALA A 69 -2.51 -12.52 -13.87
C ALA A 69 -1.68 -11.83 -12.77
N VAL A 70 -0.93 -10.79 -13.12
CA VAL A 70 -0.19 -9.97 -12.16
C VAL A 70 -1.15 -9.26 -11.19
N ALA A 71 -2.27 -8.72 -11.68
CA ALA A 71 -3.28 -8.12 -10.81
C ALA A 71 -3.83 -9.12 -9.78
N ARG A 72 -4.06 -10.38 -10.18
CA ARG A 72 -4.53 -11.45 -9.30
C ARG A 72 -3.49 -11.86 -8.26
N GLN A 73 -2.22 -11.95 -8.65
CA GLN A 73 -1.12 -12.22 -7.72
C GLN A 73 -1.07 -11.15 -6.62
N ARG A 74 -1.22 -9.87 -6.97
CA ARG A 74 -1.28 -8.77 -5.99
C ARG A 74 -2.48 -8.90 -5.04
N GLN A 75 -3.65 -9.27 -5.56
CA GLN A 75 -4.83 -9.52 -4.72
C GLN A 75 -4.56 -10.63 -3.70
N GLU A 76 -3.91 -11.73 -4.13
CA GLU A 76 -3.55 -12.83 -3.24
C GLU A 76 -2.52 -12.43 -2.19
N ALA A 77 -1.48 -11.70 -2.58
CA ALA A 77 -0.47 -11.17 -1.65
C ALA A 77 -1.09 -10.21 -0.63
N ALA A 78 -2.03 -9.36 -1.06
CA ALA A 78 -2.71 -8.40 -0.19
C ALA A 78 -3.65 -9.06 0.84
N ARG A 79 -4.12 -10.30 0.62
CA ARG A 79 -4.94 -11.02 1.61
C ARG A 79 -4.24 -11.20 2.96
N GLY A 80 -2.91 -11.30 2.97
CA GLY A 80 -2.11 -11.38 4.20
C GLY A 80 -2.05 -10.07 5.00
N HIS A 81 -2.46 -8.95 4.41
CA HIS A 81 -2.49 -7.64 5.06
C HIS A 81 -3.90 -7.24 5.52
N SER A 82 -4.77 -8.22 5.72
CA SER A 82 -6.14 -7.97 6.18
C SER A 82 -6.17 -7.42 7.61
N TRP A 83 -7.29 -6.77 7.95
CA TRP A 83 -7.51 -6.26 9.30
C TRP A 83 -7.50 -7.40 10.34
N GLU A 84 -8.01 -8.57 9.96
CA GLU A 84 -8.02 -9.77 10.77
C GLU A 84 -6.59 -10.23 11.12
N ALA A 85 -5.69 -10.30 10.14
CA ALA A 85 -4.29 -10.67 10.37
C ALA A 85 -3.57 -9.67 11.29
N ARG A 86 -3.87 -8.36 11.15
CA ARG A 86 -3.33 -7.33 12.06
C ARG A 86 -3.89 -7.46 13.48
N LEU A 87 -5.18 -7.76 13.63
CA LEU A 87 -5.78 -8.00 14.95
C LEU A 87 -5.17 -9.23 15.64
N GLU A 88 -4.92 -10.30 14.90
CA GLU A 88 -4.25 -11.50 15.43
C GLU A 88 -2.84 -11.17 15.95
N GLN A 89 -2.08 -10.34 15.21
CA GLN A 89 -0.76 -9.89 15.66
C GLN A 89 -0.84 -9.05 16.94
N VAL A 90 -1.80 -8.11 17.02
CA VAL A 90 -2.01 -7.29 18.22
C VAL A 90 -2.41 -8.15 19.41
N ALA A 91 -3.34 -9.08 19.22
CA ALA A 91 -3.76 -10.02 20.27
C ALA A 91 -2.58 -10.85 20.78
N ALA A 92 -1.74 -11.38 19.88
CA ALA A 92 -0.56 -12.15 20.26
C ALA A 92 0.48 -11.34 21.07
N VAL A 93 0.59 -10.03 20.85
CA VAL A 93 1.44 -9.15 21.66
C VAL A 93 0.84 -8.94 23.05
N LEU A 94 -0.47 -8.66 23.14
CA LEU A 94 -1.17 -8.46 24.41
C LEU A 94 -1.15 -9.72 25.28
N ASP A 95 -1.29 -10.90 24.68
CA ASP A 95 -1.25 -12.18 25.40
C ASP A 95 0.15 -12.50 25.95
N ARG A 96 1.22 -12.00 25.31
CA ARG A 96 2.60 -12.14 25.81
C ARG A 96 2.94 -11.21 26.96
N GLU A 97 2.30 -10.05 27.07
CA GLU A 97 2.53 -9.13 28.18
C GLU A 97 1.73 -9.50 29.44
N ASN A 98 0.67 -10.32 29.29
CA ASN A 98 -0.18 -10.79 30.39
C ASN A 98 0.26 -12.13 31.02
N ASN A 99 1.41 -12.69 30.63
CA ASN A 99 1.96 -13.96 31.13
C ASN A 99 3.44 -13.79 31.51
#